data_AF-A0A5B6VDL3-F1
#
_entry.id   AF-A0A5B6VDL3-F1
#
_cell.length_a   1.000
_cell.length_b   1.000
_cell.length_c   1.000
_cell.angle_alpha   90.00
_cell.angle_beta   90.00
_cell.angle_gamma   90.00
#
_symmetry.space_group_name_H-M   'P 1'
#
loop_
_entity.id
_entity.type
_entity.pdbx_description
1 polymer ?
#
loop_
_entity_poly.entity_id
_entity_poly.type
_entity_poly.pdbx_seq_one_letter_code
_entity_poly.pdbx_strand_id
1 'polypeptide(L)'
;MRECGYNVQVPVSENSKLMTFGSNHQYLECVKAAYEFAGGELLSLIKEKYDLIGKLRSIKHYLLLDQGDFLVHFMDIAREELLKKHDEISVEKLQSLLDLALRTTAAAADPCHEDLTCCVERSSVLKGLSRLKDLDIKNVSHSNDLEEPISITGLETFSLSYKVK
;
A
#
# COMPACT_ATOMS: atom_id res chain seq x y z
N MET A 1 -18.66 -2.58 3.83
CA MET A 1 -19.77 -1.70 3.38
C MET A 1 -20.48 -1.02 4.54
N ARG A 2 -21.14 -1.79 5.43
CA ARG A 2 -21.89 -1.24 6.57
C ARG A 2 -21.03 -0.50 7.60
N GLU A 3 -19.84 -1.03 7.89
CA GLU A 3 -18.86 -0.37 8.77
C GLU A 3 -18.43 1.01 8.25
N CYS A 4 -18.52 1.22 6.94
CA CYS A 4 -18.19 2.48 6.30
C CYS A 4 -19.44 3.38 6.08
N GLY A 5 -20.54 3.08 6.79
CA GLY A 5 -21.80 3.81 6.75
C GLY A 5 -22.60 3.65 5.45
N TYR A 6 -22.21 2.74 4.56
CA TYR A 6 -22.95 2.51 3.31
C TYR A 6 -24.14 1.58 3.53
N ASN A 7 -25.34 2.10 3.27
CA ASN A 7 -26.58 1.33 3.32
C ASN A 7 -26.85 0.66 1.98
N VAL A 8 -26.87 -0.67 1.98
CA VAL A 8 -27.14 -1.49 0.80
C VAL A 8 -28.65 -1.66 0.66
N GLN A 9 -29.21 -1.20 -0.46
CA GLN A 9 -30.61 -1.47 -0.81
C GLN A 9 -30.70 -2.83 -1.49
N VAL A 10 -30.96 -3.87 -0.69
CA VAL A 10 -31.12 -5.22 -1.23
C VAL A 10 -32.43 -5.28 -2.02
N PRO A 11 -32.41 -5.75 -3.28
CA PRO A 11 -33.63 -5.98 -4.05
C PRO A 11 -34.57 -6.91 -3.28
N VAL A 12 -35.87 -6.62 -3.32
CA VAL A 12 -36.87 -7.48 -2.68
C VAL A 12 -36.86 -8.83 -3.41
N SER A 13 -36.29 -9.84 -2.76
CA SER A 13 -36.32 -11.22 -3.25
C SER A 13 -37.70 -11.82 -3.01
N GLU A 14 -38.25 -12.51 -4.01
CA GLU A 14 -39.39 -13.40 -3.83
C GLU A 14 -38.97 -14.58 -2.94
N ASN A 15 -39.12 -14.41 -1.62
CA ASN A 15 -38.78 -15.39 -0.58
C ASN A 15 -39.50 -16.75 -0.73
N SER A 16 -40.45 -16.87 -1.66
CA SER A 16 -41.16 -18.11 -2.00
C SER A 16 -40.28 -19.16 -2.68
N LYS A 17 -39.14 -18.78 -3.29
CA LYS A 17 -38.24 -19.72 -4.01
C LYS A 17 -37.27 -20.51 -3.13
N LEU A 18 -37.07 -20.08 -1.88
CA LEU A 18 -36.16 -20.75 -0.91
C LEU A 18 -36.85 -21.84 -0.07
N MET A 19 -38.17 -21.95 -0.12
CA MET A 19 -38.96 -22.83 0.76
C MET A 19 -39.29 -24.20 0.15
N THR A 20 -38.97 -24.44 -1.12
CA THR A 20 -39.26 -25.70 -1.81
C THR A 20 -37.99 -26.53 -1.95
N PHE A 21 -37.73 -27.42 -1.00
CA PHE A 21 -36.68 -28.44 -1.09
C PHE A 21 -37.15 -29.59 -1.99
N GLY A 22 -37.31 -29.32 -3.29
CA GLY A 22 -37.51 -30.31 -4.34
C GLY A 22 -36.24 -30.47 -5.18
N SER A 23 -36.18 -31.52 -6.01
CA SER A 23 -35.04 -31.97 -6.86
C SER A 23 -34.43 -30.93 -7.83
N ASN A 24 -34.86 -29.68 -7.78
CA ASN A 24 -34.38 -28.60 -8.62
C ASN A 24 -33.52 -27.69 -7.74
N HIS A 25 -32.21 -27.62 -8.00
CA HIS A 25 -31.21 -26.85 -7.25
C HIS A 25 -31.43 -25.31 -7.29
N GLN A 26 -32.67 -24.81 -7.24
CA GLN A 26 -33.07 -23.39 -7.30
C GLN A 26 -32.47 -22.54 -6.17
N TYR A 27 -32.14 -23.14 -5.03
CA TYR A 27 -31.40 -22.46 -3.97
C TYR A 27 -30.02 -21.99 -4.45
N LEU A 28 -29.38 -22.72 -5.37
CA LEU A 28 -28.07 -22.36 -5.93
C LEU A 28 -28.16 -21.09 -6.77
N GLU A 29 -29.24 -20.93 -7.54
CA GLU A 29 -29.51 -19.70 -8.30
C GLU A 29 -29.75 -18.50 -7.38
N CYS A 30 -30.49 -18.71 -6.29
CA CYS A 30 -30.71 -17.67 -5.28
C CYS A 30 -29.40 -17.24 -4.61
N VAL A 31 -28.55 -18.21 -4.22
CA VAL A 31 -27.22 -17.93 -3.63
C VAL A 31 -26.33 -17.19 -4.64
N LYS A 32 -26.31 -17.64 -5.90
CA LYS A 32 -25.53 -16.98 -6.96
C LYS A 32 -25.99 -15.54 -7.19
N ALA A 33 -27.29 -15.29 -7.28
CA ALA A 33 -27.84 -13.95 -7.44
C ALA A 33 -27.48 -13.02 -6.26
N ALA A 34 -27.55 -13.53 -5.02
CA ALA A 34 -27.15 -12.77 -3.84
C ALA A 34 -25.65 -12.46 -3.85
N TYR A 35 -24.81 -13.42 -4.26
CA TYR A 35 -23.36 -13.22 -4.39
C TYR A 35 -23.01 -12.18 -5.45
N GLU A 36 -23.60 -12.27 -6.65
CA GLU A 36 -23.36 -11.33 -7.74
C GLU A 36 -23.81 -9.91 -7.36
N PHE A 37 -24.96 -9.77 -6.71
CA PHE A 37 -25.42 -8.49 -6.18
C PHE A 37 -24.45 -7.92 -5.13
N ALA A 38 -24.12 -8.70 -4.10
CA ALA A 38 -23.24 -8.24 -3.03
C ALA A 38 -21.83 -7.89 -3.54
N GLY A 39 -21.28 -8.71 -4.43
CA GLY A 39 -19.98 -8.47 -5.06
C GLY A 39 -19.98 -7.24 -5.97
N GLY A 40 -21.02 -7.09 -6.78
CA GLY A 40 -21.20 -5.93 -7.66
C GLY A 40 -21.32 -4.62 -6.88
N GLU A 41 -22.16 -4.60 -5.84
CA GLU A 41 -22.35 -3.43 -4.98
C GLU A 41 -21.06 -3.06 -4.24
N LEU A 42 -20.34 -4.04 -3.67
CA LEU A 42 -19.07 -3.79 -3.00
C LEU A 42 -18.00 -3.27 -3.96
N LEU A 43 -17.88 -3.87 -5.15
CA LEU A 43 -16.91 -3.45 -6.15
C LEU A 43 -17.19 -2.03 -6.63
N SER A 44 -18.46 -1.72 -6.91
CA SER A 44 -18.91 -0.38 -7.28
C SER A 44 -18.57 0.63 -6.18
N LEU A 45 -18.85 0.27 -4.91
CA LEU A 45 -18.52 1.10 -3.76
C LEU A 45 -17.01 1.40 -3.68
N ILE A 46 -16.16 0.38 -3.77
CA ILE A 46 -14.69 0.53 -3.69
C ILE A 46 -14.16 1.37 -4.85
N LYS A 47 -14.65 1.10 -6.06
CA LYS A 47 -14.16 1.74 -7.27
C LYS A 47 -14.59 3.21 -7.35
N GLU A 48 -15.86 3.48 -7.10
CA GLU A 48 -16.46 4.80 -7.36
C GLU A 48 -16.43 5.68 -6.09
N LYS A 49 -16.88 5.19 -4.93
CA LYS A 49 -16.92 6.01 -3.70
C LYS A 49 -15.55 6.19 -3.05
N TYR A 50 -14.71 5.15 -3.09
CA TYR A 50 -13.37 5.17 -2.48
C TYR A 50 -12.24 5.43 -3.50
N ASP A 51 -12.60 5.69 -4.75
CA ASP A 51 -11.69 6.02 -5.86
C ASP A 51 -10.45 5.12 -5.91
N LEU A 52 -10.68 3.79 -6.01
CA LEU A 52 -9.57 2.82 -6.08
C LEU A 52 -8.60 3.14 -7.23
N ILE A 53 -9.13 3.60 -8.37
CA ILE A 53 -8.30 3.92 -9.53
C ILE A 53 -7.43 5.16 -9.27
N GLY A 54 -7.96 6.20 -8.61
CA GLY A 54 -7.18 7.34 -8.15
C GLY A 54 -6.06 6.92 -7.21
N LYS A 55 -6.36 6.13 -6.18
CA LYS A 55 -5.33 5.64 -5.23
C LYS A 55 -4.22 4.84 -5.90
N LEU A 56 -4.58 3.92 -6.82
CA LEU A 56 -3.58 3.16 -7.58
C LEU A 56 -2.73 4.05 -8.49
N ARG A 57 -3.31 5.14 -9.01
CA ARG A 57 -2.58 6.13 -9.80
C ARG A 57 -1.56 6.90 -8.95
N SER A 58 -1.93 7.32 -7.74
CA SER A 58 -1.02 7.94 -6.77
C SER A 58 0.13 6.99 -6.40
N ILE A 59 -0.18 5.73 -6.11
CA ILE A 59 0.84 4.70 -5.85
C ILE A 59 1.82 4.57 -7.03
N LYS A 60 1.32 4.59 -8.27
CA LYS A 60 2.17 4.57 -9.47
C LYS A 60 3.09 5.80 -9.53
N HIS A 61 2.59 7.00 -9.22
CA HIS A 61 3.39 8.22 -9.24
C HIS A 61 4.59 8.15 -8.29
N TYR A 62 4.39 7.64 -7.06
CA TYR A 62 5.42 7.67 -6.01
C TYR A 62 6.27 6.41 -5.90
N LEU A 63 5.67 5.22 -5.97
CA LEU A 63 6.40 3.96 -5.78
C LEU A 63 6.98 3.40 -7.08
N LEU A 64 6.36 3.74 -8.23
CA LEU A 64 6.87 3.38 -9.56
C LEU A 64 7.50 4.56 -10.30
N LEU A 65 7.58 5.72 -9.65
CA LEU A 65 8.31 6.91 -10.10
C LEU A 65 7.88 7.46 -11.47
N ASP A 66 6.59 7.33 -11.81
CA ASP A 66 6.00 7.95 -13.01
C ASP A 66 6.05 9.49 -12.95
N GLN A 67 6.04 10.07 -11.75
CA GLN A 67 6.31 11.49 -11.49
C GLN A 67 7.46 11.61 -10.48
N GLY A 68 8.67 11.22 -10.89
CA GLY A 68 9.84 11.15 -10.00
C GLY A 68 10.54 12.47 -9.69
N ASP A 69 10.02 13.63 -10.11
CA ASP A 69 10.64 14.95 -9.88
C ASP A 69 10.71 15.31 -8.39
N PHE A 70 9.69 14.93 -7.60
CA PHE A 70 9.74 15.05 -6.14
C PHE A 70 10.92 14.28 -5.54
N LEU A 71 11.23 13.08 -6.06
CA LEU A 71 12.30 12.25 -5.51
C LEU A 71 13.66 12.87 -5.78
N VAL A 72 13.89 13.40 -6.98
CA VAL A 72 15.13 14.13 -7.31
C VAL A 72 15.29 15.31 -6.36
N HIS A 73 14.25 16.12 -6.19
CA HIS A 73 14.29 17.28 -5.29
C HIS A 73 14.53 16.86 -3.83
N PHE A 74 13.83 15.83 -3.35
CA PHE A 74 14.00 15.27 -2.01
C PHE A 74 15.44 14.80 -1.77
N MET A 75 16.00 14.03 -2.71
CA MET A 75 17.36 13.48 -2.58
C MET A 75 18.43 14.58 -2.52
N ASP A 76 18.20 15.73 -3.15
CA ASP A 76 19.10 16.88 -3.05
C ASP A 76 19.03 17.55 -1.67
N ILE A 77 17.82 17.84 -1.18
CA ILE A 77 17.63 18.56 0.10
C ILE A 77 17.82 17.67 1.33
N ALA A 78 17.62 16.36 1.21
CA ALA A 78 17.79 15.39 2.29
C ALA A 78 19.18 14.76 2.34
N ARG A 79 20.08 15.10 1.42
CA ARG A 79 21.43 14.52 1.30
C ARG A 79 22.18 14.49 2.63
N GLU A 80 22.23 15.63 3.33
CA GLU A 80 22.96 15.73 4.61
C GLU A 80 22.37 14.83 5.69
N GLU A 81 21.04 14.62 5.69
CA GLU A 81 20.37 13.77 6.65
C GLU A 81 20.54 12.29 6.31
N LEU A 82 20.46 11.93 5.02
CA LEU A 82 20.59 10.56 4.53
C LEU A 82 22.02 10.01 4.63
N LEU A 83 23.04 10.88 4.67
CA LEU A 83 24.44 10.49 4.85
C LEU A 83 24.79 10.15 6.31
N LYS A 84 23.93 10.47 7.27
CA LYS A 84 24.13 10.14 8.67
C LYS A 84 23.99 8.64 8.91
N LYS A 85 24.58 8.17 10.00
CA LYS A 85 24.37 6.80 10.51
C LYS A 85 22.96 6.67 11.06
N HIS A 86 22.43 5.44 11.05
CA HIS A 86 21.07 5.13 11.53
C HIS A 86 20.69 5.84 12.85
N ASP A 87 21.60 5.85 13.84
CA ASP A 87 21.35 6.41 15.17
C ASP A 87 21.26 7.94 15.22
N GLU A 88 21.75 8.63 14.18
CA GLU A 88 21.83 10.10 14.11
C GLU A 88 20.74 10.71 13.20
N ILE A 89 19.98 9.87 12.49
CA ILE A 89 18.95 10.30 11.55
C ILE A 89 17.69 10.72 12.31
N SER A 90 17.17 11.90 11.98
CA SER A 90 15.84 12.34 12.38
C SER A 90 14.81 11.98 11.30
N VAL A 91 13.94 11.01 11.60
CA VAL A 91 12.81 10.64 10.73
C VAL A 91 11.84 11.81 10.55
N GLU A 92 11.61 12.60 11.60
CA GLU A 92 10.75 13.79 11.53
C GLU A 92 11.29 14.85 10.56
N LYS A 93 12.62 15.02 10.53
CA LYS A 93 13.27 15.90 9.56
C LYS A 93 13.15 15.36 8.14
N LEU A 94 13.38 14.06 7.93
CA LEU A 94 13.18 13.42 6.62
C LEU A 94 11.73 13.57 6.12
N GLN A 95 10.74 13.38 7.01
CA GLN A 95 9.34 13.58 6.66
C GLN A 95 9.06 15.04 6.28
N SER A 96 9.58 16.00 7.04
CA SER A 96 9.42 17.44 6.72
C SER A 96 10.03 17.80 5.37
N LEU A 97 11.18 17.21 5.01
CA LEU A 97 11.84 17.40 3.72
C LEU A 97 11.07 16.73 2.58
N LEU A 98 10.51 15.53 2.82
CA LEU A 98 9.64 14.86 1.86
C LEU A 98 8.38 15.69 1.58
N ASP A 99 7.72 16.18 2.62
CA ASP A 99 6.53 17.02 2.51
C ASP A 99 6.82 18.32 1.73
N LEU A 100 8.00 18.91 1.95
CA LEU A 100 8.45 20.06 1.17
C LEU A 100 8.60 19.70 -0.30
N ALA A 101 9.29 18.60 -0.61
CA ALA A 101 9.51 18.18 -1.98
C ALA A 101 8.20 17.86 -2.72
N LEU A 102 7.24 17.22 -2.05
CA LEU A 102 5.93 16.92 -2.62
C LEU A 102 5.14 18.19 -2.96
N ARG A 103 5.23 19.24 -2.13
CA ARG A 103 4.50 20.50 -2.34
C ARG A 103 5.13 21.43 -3.39
N THR A 104 6.42 21.28 -3.69
CA THR A 104 7.15 22.17 -4.61
C THR A 104 7.32 21.60 -6.02
N THR A 105 6.82 20.40 -6.28
CA THR A 105 6.96 19.65 -7.54
C THR A 105 5.62 19.31 -8.16
N ALA A 106 5.61 18.60 -9.30
CA ALA A 106 4.36 18.21 -9.96
C ALA A 106 3.48 17.30 -9.07
N ALA A 107 4.08 16.62 -8.09
CA ALA A 107 3.40 15.80 -7.09
C ALA A 107 2.30 16.56 -6.31
N ALA A 108 2.39 17.88 -6.19
CA ALA A 108 1.39 18.72 -5.52
C ALA A 108 0.01 18.68 -6.19
N ALA A 109 -0.06 18.26 -7.46
CA ALA A 109 -1.32 18.13 -8.19
C ALA A 109 -2.12 16.87 -7.80
N ASP A 110 -1.49 15.89 -7.14
CA ASP A 110 -2.16 14.67 -6.68
C ASP A 110 -2.86 14.90 -5.32
N PRO A 111 -4.18 14.73 -5.22
CA PRO A 111 -4.91 14.89 -3.96
C PRO A 111 -4.44 13.96 -2.83
N CYS A 112 -3.77 12.85 -3.16
CA CYS A 112 -3.31 11.87 -2.19
C CYS A 112 -1.81 11.98 -1.87
N HIS A 113 -1.14 13.08 -2.25
CA HIS A 113 0.30 13.24 -1.99
C HIS A 113 0.64 13.20 -0.49
N GLU A 114 -0.29 13.59 0.40
CA GLU A 114 -0.11 13.57 1.85
C GLU A 114 -0.13 12.17 2.46
N ASP A 115 -0.58 11.15 1.72
CA ASP A 115 -0.55 9.76 2.17
C ASP A 115 0.85 9.13 2.00
N LEU A 116 1.78 9.81 1.31
CA LEU A 116 3.17 9.39 1.18
C LEU A 116 3.98 9.79 2.42
N THR A 117 4.63 8.80 3.03
CA THR A 117 5.46 8.95 4.22
C THR A 117 6.82 8.32 4.00
N CYS A 118 7.79 8.65 4.84
CA CYS A 118 9.08 7.97 4.85
C CYS A 118 9.40 7.36 6.21
N CYS A 119 10.24 6.33 6.14
CA CYS A 119 10.82 5.69 7.31
C CYS A 119 12.25 5.25 7.02
N VAL A 120 12.95 4.89 8.10
CA VAL A 120 14.32 4.41 8.06
C VAL A 120 14.33 3.03 8.70
N GLU A 121 14.63 2.02 7.88
CA GLU A 121 14.68 0.63 8.31
C GLU A 121 15.88 0.35 9.20
N ARG A 122 15.74 -0.64 10.09
CA ARG A 122 16.84 -1.07 10.98
C ARG A 122 17.89 -1.93 10.30
N SER A 123 17.61 -2.39 9.08
CA SER A 123 18.49 -3.25 8.30
C SER A 123 18.58 -2.74 6.88
N SER A 124 19.74 -2.91 6.25
CA SER A 124 19.91 -2.58 4.84
C SER A 124 18.92 -3.33 3.94
N VAL A 125 18.58 -2.73 2.79
CA VAL A 125 17.77 -3.39 1.75
C VAL A 125 18.35 -4.76 1.38
N LEU A 126 19.67 -4.88 1.29
CA LEU A 126 20.36 -6.13 0.95
C LEU A 126 20.09 -7.22 1.99
N LYS A 127 20.19 -6.92 3.29
CA LYS A 127 19.84 -7.86 4.36
C LYS A 127 18.34 -8.20 4.34
N GLY A 128 17.48 -7.22 4.04
CA GLY A 128 16.04 -7.44 3.86
C GLY A 128 15.73 -8.46 2.75
N LEU A 129 16.36 -8.29 1.59
CA LEU A 129 16.21 -9.20 0.45
C LEU A 129 16.78 -10.59 0.72
N SER A 130 17.91 -10.71 1.42
CA SER A 130 18.47 -12.00 1.83
C SER A 130 17.51 -12.77 2.73
N ARG A 131 16.90 -12.12 3.73
CA ARG A 131 15.87 -12.76 4.58
C ARG A 131 14.67 -13.26 3.77
N LEU A 132 14.24 -12.50 2.76
CA LEU A 132 13.13 -12.91 1.91
C LEU A 132 13.48 -14.13 1.06
N LYS A 133 14.70 -14.17 0.52
CA LYS A 133 15.21 -15.34 -0.22
C LYS A 133 15.24 -16.59 0.66
N ASP A 134 15.68 -16.45 1.90
CA ASP A 134 15.77 -17.58 2.84
C ASP A 134 14.38 -18.10 3.25
N LEU A 135 13.32 -17.29 3.17
CA LEU A 135 11.93 -17.72 3.40
C LEU A 135 11.39 -18.61 2.28
N ASP A 136 11.81 -18.39 1.03
CA ASP A 136 11.47 -19.25 -0.12
C ASP A 136 12.24 -20.57 -0.10
N ILE A 137 13.43 -20.59 0.53
CA ILE A 137 14.31 -21.75 0.63
C ILE A 137 14.19 -22.37 2.04
N LYS A 138 13.04 -22.97 2.34
CA LYS A 138 12.96 -23.93 3.46
C LYS A 138 13.66 -25.24 3.06
N ASN A 139 14.98 -25.22 3.00
CA ASN A 139 15.85 -26.39 3.15
C ASN A 139 17.24 -25.93 3.62
N VAL A 140 17.50 -26.21 4.90
CA VAL A 140 18.81 -26.47 5.52
C VAL A 140 19.86 -25.34 5.49
N SER A 141 19.98 -24.71 6.66
CA SER A 141 21.17 -24.08 7.26
C SER A 141 22.26 -23.53 6.33
N HIS A 142 22.39 -22.21 6.30
CA HIS A 142 23.56 -21.50 6.83
C HIS A 142 23.10 -20.07 7.14
N SER A 143 23.26 -19.65 8.39
CA SER A 143 23.25 -18.24 8.78
C SER A 143 24.38 -17.56 8.01
N ASN A 144 24.09 -17.07 6.82
CA ASN A 144 24.91 -16.06 6.19
C ASN A 144 24.64 -14.78 6.98
N ASP A 145 25.34 -14.64 8.11
CA ASP A 145 25.63 -13.34 8.69
C ASP A 145 26.44 -12.59 7.63
N LEU A 146 25.73 -11.99 6.67
CA LEU A 146 26.28 -10.94 5.84
C LEU A 146 26.72 -9.87 6.85
N GLU A 147 28.02 -9.77 7.08
CA GLU A 147 28.62 -8.68 7.82
C GLU A 147 28.11 -7.40 7.18
N GLU A 148 27.15 -6.75 7.84
CA GLU A 148 26.66 -5.46 7.38
C GLU A 148 27.84 -4.49 7.39
N PRO A 149 27.97 -3.62 6.38
CA PRO A 149 29.01 -2.61 6.40
C PRO A 149 28.90 -1.83 7.72
N ILE A 150 30.06 -1.57 8.32
CA ILE A 150 30.27 -1.00 9.68
C ILE A 150 29.56 0.35 9.89
N SER A 151 28.98 0.93 8.84
CA SER A 151 28.19 2.15 8.88
C SER A 151 27.06 2.11 7.85
N ILE A 152 25.92 1.52 8.22
CA ILE A 152 24.70 1.67 7.43
C ILE A 152 24.20 3.11 7.56
N THR A 153 24.01 3.75 6.42
CA THR A 153 23.52 5.13 6.35
C THR A 153 22.03 5.19 6.05
N GLY A 154 21.43 6.38 6.19
CA GLY A 154 20.06 6.63 5.78
C GLY A 154 19.80 6.28 4.32
N LEU A 155 20.79 6.45 3.45
CA LEU A 155 20.65 6.12 2.02
C LEU A 155 20.36 4.63 1.77
N GLU A 156 20.87 3.73 2.61
CA GLU A 156 20.71 2.28 2.46
C GLU A 156 19.47 1.73 3.18
N THR A 157 18.84 2.56 4.02
CA THR A 157 17.75 2.18 4.93
C THR A 157 16.48 2.99 4.72
N PHE A 158 16.55 4.07 3.95
CA PHE A 158 15.40 4.90 3.62
C PHE A 158 14.38 4.11 2.80
N SER A 159 13.12 4.22 3.19
CA SER A 159 11.98 3.66 2.46
C SER A 159 10.83 4.65 2.42
N LEU A 160 10.09 4.60 1.31
CA LEU A 160 8.81 5.28 1.15
C LEU A 160 7.68 4.32 1.54
N SER A 161 6.66 4.85 2.19
CA SER A 161 5.45 4.13 2.58
C SER A 161 4.21 4.92 2.20
N TYR A 162 3.18 4.24 1.71
CA TYR A 162 1.92 4.85 1.30
C TYR A 162 0.81 4.43 2.25
N LYS A 163 0.21 5.39 2.95
CA LYS A 163 -0.85 5.13 3.93
C LYS A 163 -2.17 4.84 3.22
N VAL A 164 -2.79 3.71 3.57
CA VAL A 164 -4.15 3.38 3.12
C VAL A 164 -5.09 3.43 4.31
N LYS A 165 -6.21 4.14 4.16
CA LYS A 165 -7.32 4.19 5.12
C LYS A 165 -8.44 3.23 4.70
#